data_AF-A0A947HDL3-F1
#
_entry.id   AF-A0A947HDL3-F1
#
_cell.length_a   1.000
_cell.length_b   1.000
_cell.length_c   1.000
_cell.angle_alpha   90.00
_cell.angle_beta   90.00
_cell.angle_gamma   90.00
#
_symmetry.space_group_name_H-M   'P 1'
#
loop_
_entity.id
_entity.type
_entity.pdbx_description
1 polymer ?
#
loop_
_entity_poly.entity_id
_entity_poly.type
_entity_poly.pdbx_seq_one_letter_code
_entity_poly.pdbx_strand_id
1 'polypeptide(L)'
;MEFLKIYLSASISNSPNNAHVAGLLPKEQFFMHLPQLIVPDQLNHTEFPLHVYQQCIEMMEDSQIGLVMLDAFGRDCAWECGWYAARAEKCLIAYVQSSSLFLRDWMVKGGLDALITTNPRLYATAQNNPILATKPLYLIEDETGLPEALQTAYLGWQKRSKKS
;
A
#
# COMPACT_ATOMS: atom_id res chain seq x y z
N MET A 1 -4.21 -0.92 -23.07
CA MET A 1 -4.24 -0.16 -21.80
C MET A 1 -2.93 -0.44 -21.09
N GLU A 2 -2.33 0.57 -20.49
CA GLU A 2 -1.12 0.41 -19.69
C GLU A 2 -1.51 -0.14 -18.32
N PHE A 3 -0.77 -1.13 -17.80
CA PHE A 3 -1.05 -1.76 -16.51
C PHE A 3 -0.81 -0.76 -15.36
N LEU A 4 -1.59 -0.86 -14.29
CA LEU A 4 -1.30 -0.16 -13.04
C LEU A 4 -0.24 -0.94 -12.27
N LYS A 5 0.93 -0.32 -12.12
CA LYS A 5 2.06 -0.83 -11.37
C LYS A 5 1.93 -0.44 -9.91
N ILE A 6 1.97 -1.44 -9.05
CA ILE A 6 1.78 -1.32 -7.61
C ILE A 6 3.02 -1.83 -6.91
N TYR A 7 3.53 -1.08 -5.95
CA TYR A 7 4.49 -1.57 -4.98
C TYR A 7 3.75 -2.05 -3.73
N LEU A 8 3.92 -3.32 -3.35
CA LEU A 8 3.32 -3.84 -2.14
C LEU A 8 4.24 -3.60 -0.93
N SER A 9 3.85 -2.65 -0.09
CA SER A 9 4.51 -2.34 1.18
C SER A 9 3.90 -3.19 2.31
N ALA A 10 4.61 -4.24 2.69
CA ALA A 10 4.19 -5.17 3.73
C ALA A 10 5.40 -5.89 4.33
N SER A 11 5.29 -6.36 5.57
CA SER A 11 6.32 -7.20 6.18
C SER A 11 6.60 -8.43 5.31
N ILE A 12 7.88 -8.72 5.07
CA ILE A 12 8.32 -9.93 4.36
C ILE A 12 7.92 -11.21 5.10
N SER A 13 7.75 -11.14 6.43
CA SER A 13 7.25 -12.25 7.24
C SER A 13 5.81 -12.65 6.91
N ASN A 14 5.10 -11.81 6.14
CA ASN A 14 3.75 -12.05 5.67
C ASN A 14 3.70 -12.47 4.19
N SER A 15 4.81 -13.00 3.65
CA SER A 15 4.95 -13.36 2.24
C SER A 15 3.80 -14.21 1.66
N PRO A 16 3.18 -15.17 2.38
CA PRO A 16 2.05 -15.93 1.83
C PRO A 16 0.82 -15.05 1.59
N ASN A 17 0.51 -14.16 2.52
CA ASN A 17 -0.62 -13.24 2.38
C ASN A 17 -0.33 -12.16 1.34
N ASN A 18 0.92 -11.70 1.23
CA ASN A 18 1.33 -10.76 0.19
C ASN A 18 1.13 -11.37 -1.21
N ALA A 19 1.50 -12.64 -1.38
CA ALA A 19 1.28 -13.37 -2.63
C ALA A 19 -0.22 -13.62 -2.91
N HIS A 20 -1.00 -13.92 -1.86
CA HIS A 20 -2.46 -14.04 -1.96
C HIS A 20 -3.11 -12.75 -2.47
N VAL A 21 -2.81 -11.61 -1.82
CA VAL A 21 -3.30 -10.29 -2.26
C VAL A 21 -2.89 -10.02 -3.70
N ALA A 22 -1.64 -10.29 -4.07
CA ALA A 22 -1.19 -10.16 -5.46
C ALA A 22 -1.98 -11.02 -6.44
N GLY A 23 -2.39 -12.22 -6.03
CA GLY A 23 -3.20 -13.14 -6.81
C GLY A 23 -4.64 -12.68 -7.05
N LEU A 24 -5.17 -11.76 -6.23
CA LEU A 24 -6.50 -11.19 -6.40
C LEU A 24 -6.56 -10.18 -7.56
N LEU A 25 -5.42 -9.61 -7.96
CA LEU A 25 -5.39 -8.55 -8.96
C LEU A 25 -5.25 -9.14 -10.39
N PRO A 26 -6.18 -8.81 -11.32
CA PRO A 26 -6.10 -9.27 -12.71
C PRO A 26 -4.82 -8.78 -13.39
N LYS A 27 -4.01 -9.72 -13.89
CA LYS A 27 -2.71 -9.42 -14.52
C LYS A 27 -2.83 -8.60 -15.80
N GLU A 28 -4.01 -8.60 -16.42
CA GLU A 28 -4.35 -7.79 -17.59
C GLU A 28 -4.48 -6.29 -17.24
N GLN A 29 -4.61 -5.96 -15.96
CA GLN A 29 -4.87 -4.61 -15.47
C GLN A 29 -3.80 -4.12 -14.48
N PHE A 30 -3.18 -5.04 -13.73
CA PHE A 30 -2.25 -4.71 -12.65
C PHE A 30 -0.94 -5.47 -12.77
N PHE A 31 0.14 -4.80 -12.38
CA PHE A 31 1.44 -5.40 -12.15
C PHE A 31 1.88 -5.10 -10.72
N MET A 32 2.29 -6.12 -9.97
CA MET A 32 2.66 -5.95 -8.56
C MET A 32 4.14 -6.24 -8.34
N HIS A 33 4.87 -5.24 -7.87
CA HIS A 33 6.19 -5.39 -7.30
C HIS A 33 6.06 -5.98 -5.90
N LEU A 34 6.78 -7.07 -5.67
CA LEU A 34 6.74 -7.87 -4.43
C LEU A 34 8.15 -7.92 -3.82
N PRO A 35 8.48 -7.00 -2.90
CA PRO A 35 9.81 -6.89 -2.29
C PRO A 35 10.29 -8.18 -1.63
N GLN A 36 9.40 -9.02 -1.13
CA GLN A 36 9.76 -10.31 -0.54
C GLN A 36 10.43 -11.28 -1.52
N LEU A 37 10.27 -11.07 -2.84
CA LEU A 37 10.86 -11.96 -3.86
C LEU A 37 12.34 -11.65 -4.17
N ILE A 38 12.84 -10.48 -3.75
CA ILE A 38 14.24 -10.10 -3.93
C ILE A 38 15.10 -10.34 -2.70
N VAL A 39 14.48 -10.69 -1.56
CA VAL A 39 15.18 -11.11 -0.35
C VAL A 39 15.57 -12.57 -0.52
N PRO A 40 16.86 -12.91 -0.70
CA PRO A 40 17.28 -14.30 -0.83
C PRO A 40 17.15 -15.00 0.53
N ASP A 41 16.78 -16.27 0.51
CA ASP A 41 16.53 -17.10 1.70
C ASP A 41 17.73 -17.20 2.67
N GLN A 42 18.93 -16.79 2.24
CA GLN A 42 20.19 -16.92 3.00
C GLN A 42 21.17 -15.77 2.74
N LEU A 43 20.76 -14.50 2.94
CA LEU A 43 21.74 -13.41 2.95
C LEU A 43 22.23 -13.09 4.36
N ASN A 44 23.56 -13.09 4.50
CA ASN A 44 24.21 -12.37 5.58
C ASN A 44 24.08 -10.87 5.29
N HIS A 45 23.44 -10.09 6.19
CA HIS A 45 23.25 -8.65 6.03
C HIS A 45 24.54 -7.87 5.74
N THR A 46 25.70 -8.42 6.09
CA THR A 46 27.00 -7.81 5.81
C THR A 46 27.42 -7.88 4.34
N GLU A 47 26.85 -8.78 3.54
CA GLU A 47 27.31 -9.06 2.18
C GLU A 47 26.54 -8.27 1.11
N PHE A 48 25.28 -7.90 1.35
CA PHE A 48 24.43 -7.21 0.37
C PHE A 48 23.44 -6.20 0.98
N PRO A 49 23.86 -5.32 1.92
CA PRO A 49 22.93 -4.41 2.61
C PRO A 49 22.27 -3.40 1.67
N LEU A 50 22.98 -2.99 0.62
CA LEU A 50 22.51 -1.94 -0.30
C LEU A 50 21.61 -2.48 -1.42
N HIS A 51 21.79 -3.74 -1.83
CA HIS A 51 21.13 -4.29 -3.01
C HIS A 51 19.62 -4.38 -2.85
N VAL A 52 19.15 -4.95 -1.74
CA VAL A 52 17.71 -5.06 -1.43
C VAL A 52 17.08 -3.67 -1.35
N TYR A 53 17.76 -2.74 -0.67
CA TYR A 53 17.31 -1.35 -0.58
C TYR A 53 17.19 -0.71 -1.97
N GLN A 54 18.23 -0.79 -2.81
CA GLN A 54 18.23 -0.20 -4.15
C GLN A 54 17.11 -0.76 -5.03
N GLN A 55 16.91 -2.08 -5.01
CA GLN A 55 15.83 -2.69 -5.77
C GLN A 55 14.45 -2.28 -5.25
N CYS A 56 14.26 -2.14 -3.93
CA CYS A 56 13.03 -1.56 -3.40
C CYS A 56 12.81 -0.14 -3.91
N ILE A 57 13.85 0.71 -3.94
CA ILE A 57 13.74 2.06 -4.52
C ILE A 57 13.32 1.99 -5.99
N GLU A 58 13.98 1.18 -6.80
CA GLU A 58 13.66 1.03 -8.23
C GLU A 58 12.20 0.58 -8.45
N MET A 59 11.72 -0.38 -7.66
CA MET A 59 10.33 -0.82 -7.71
C MET A 59 9.34 0.27 -7.30
N MET A 60 9.64 1.05 -6.26
CA MET A 60 8.80 2.19 -5.86
C MET A 60 8.79 3.29 -6.93
N GLU A 61 9.94 3.59 -7.53
CA GLU A 61 10.09 4.55 -8.63
C GLU A 61 9.32 4.12 -9.88
N ASP A 62 9.27 2.83 -10.18
CA ASP A 62 8.51 2.29 -11.31
C ASP A 62 6.99 2.19 -11.04
N SER A 63 6.58 2.12 -9.78
CA SER A 63 5.16 2.02 -9.42
C SER A 63 4.37 3.34 -9.57
N GLN A 64 3.08 3.26 -9.82
CA GLN A 64 2.17 4.42 -9.69
C GLN A 64 1.53 4.48 -8.30
N ILE A 65 1.37 3.32 -7.65
CA ILE A 65 0.70 3.17 -6.37
C ILE A 65 1.63 2.45 -5.39
N GLY A 66 1.79 3.01 -4.19
CA GLY A 66 2.22 2.26 -3.01
C GLY A 66 1.00 1.69 -2.32
N LEU A 67 0.90 0.36 -2.22
CA LEU A 67 -0.14 -0.33 -1.47
C LEU A 67 0.43 -0.79 -0.14
N VAL A 68 0.04 -0.14 0.96
CA VAL A 68 0.49 -0.53 2.30
C VAL A 68 -0.50 -1.47 2.99
N MET A 69 -0.01 -2.63 3.41
CA MET A 69 -0.78 -3.64 4.16
C MET A 69 -0.70 -3.37 5.66
N LEU A 70 -1.75 -2.78 6.23
CA LEU A 70 -1.72 -2.33 7.64
C LEU A 70 -1.83 -3.49 8.65
N ASP A 71 -2.27 -4.68 8.22
CA ASP A 71 -2.24 -5.90 9.04
C ASP A 71 -0.82 -6.46 9.23
N ALA A 72 0.10 -6.14 8.31
CA ALA A 72 1.48 -6.59 8.32
C ALA A 72 2.45 -5.40 8.23
N PHE A 73 2.13 -4.35 8.97
CA PHE A 73 2.85 -3.09 8.97
C PHE A 73 4.07 -3.12 9.89
N GLY A 74 5.19 -2.60 9.40
CA GLY A 74 6.45 -2.50 10.13
C GLY A 74 7.19 -1.18 9.88
N ARG A 75 8.43 -1.10 10.37
CA ARG A 75 9.27 0.10 10.25
C ARG A 75 9.61 0.42 8.78
N ASP A 76 9.90 -0.60 7.99
CA ASP A 76 10.23 -0.43 6.57
C ASP A 76 9.01 0.11 5.82
N CYS A 77 7.81 -0.43 6.10
CA CYS A 77 6.56 0.10 5.57
C CYS A 77 6.33 1.57 5.95
N ALA A 78 6.67 1.97 7.18
CA ALA A 78 6.56 3.35 7.63
C ALA A 78 7.49 4.29 6.83
N TRP A 79 8.72 3.83 6.55
CA TRP A 79 9.69 4.56 5.74
C TRP A 79 9.20 4.71 4.30
N GLU A 80 8.70 3.63 3.70
CA GLU A 80 8.11 3.61 2.36
C GLU A 80 6.91 4.55 2.27
N CYS A 81 6.00 4.54 3.27
CA CYS A 81 4.89 5.48 3.35
C CYS A 81 5.38 6.94 3.31
N GLY A 82 6.44 7.25 4.07
CA GLY A 82 7.06 8.58 4.04
C GLY A 82 7.64 8.94 2.67
N TRP A 83 8.26 7.98 1.98
CA TRP A 83 8.80 8.17 0.64
C TRP A 83 7.71 8.50 -0.40
N TYR A 84 6.56 7.80 -0.34
CA TYR A 84 5.40 8.06 -1.20
C TYR A 84 4.76 9.42 -0.86
N ALA A 85 4.54 9.70 0.42
CA ALA A 85 3.89 10.94 0.85
C ALA A 85 4.67 12.21 0.48
N ALA A 86 5.98 12.10 0.24
CA ALA A 86 6.83 13.21 -0.20
C ALA A 86 6.74 13.49 -1.71
N ARG A 87 6.05 12.67 -2.51
CA ARG A 87 6.02 12.74 -3.98
C ARG A 87 4.61 13.01 -4.50
N ALA A 88 4.45 14.15 -5.17
CA ALA A 88 3.14 14.60 -5.68
C ALA A 88 2.61 13.71 -6.82
N GLU A 89 3.50 12.98 -7.50
CA GLU A 89 3.20 12.10 -8.62
C GLU A 89 2.92 10.65 -8.22
N LYS A 90 2.97 10.33 -6.92
CA LYS A 90 2.77 8.97 -6.40
C LYS A 90 1.53 8.89 -5.51
N CYS A 91 0.79 7.80 -5.61
CA CYS A 91 -0.41 7.56 -4.80
C CYS A 91 -0.12 6.55 -3.70
N LEU A 92 -0.48 6.84 -2.45
CA LEU A 92 -0.34 5.93 -1.31
C LEU A 92 -1.71 5.43 -0.83
N ILE A 93 -2.02 4.16 -1.06
CA ILE A 93 -3.28 3.53 -0.66
C ILE A 93 -3.00 2.50 0.43
N ALA A 94 -3.79 2.53 1.50
CA ALA A 94 -3.74 1.50 2.52
C ALA A 94 -4.84 0.45 2.35
N TYR A 95 -4.52 -0.80 2.67
CA TYR A 95 -5.49 -1.88 2.83
C TYR A 95 -5.38 -2.50 4.23
N VAL A 96 -6.53 -2.72 4.88
CA VAL A 96 -6.60 -3.29 6.23
C VAL A 96 -7.85 -4.14 6.43
N GLN A 97 -7.70 -5.31 7.05
CA GLN A 97 -8.78 -6.23 7.38
C GLN A 97 -9.06 -6.27 8.88
N SER A 98 -8.04 -6.16 9.74
CA SER A 98 -8.22 -6.44 11.18
C SER A 98 -7.45 -5.51 12.12
N SER A 99 -6.26 -5.06 11.72
CA SER A 99 -5.37 -4.28 12.57
C SER A 99 -5.93 -2.88 12.80
N SER A 100 -5.90 -2.46 14.06
CA SER A 100 -6.20 -1.09 14.48
C SER A 100 -4.96 -0.33 14.95
N LEU A 101 -3.78 -0.96 14.92
CA LEU A 101 -2.54 -0.40 15.47
C LEU A 101 -2.16 0.92 14.77
N PHE A 102 -2.31 0.95 13.44
CA PHE A 102 -2.03 2.12 12.61
C PHE A 102 -2.87 3.36 12.97
N LEU A 103 -3.99 3.19 13.70
CA LEU A 103 -4.80 4.31 14.16
C LEU A 103 -4.04 5.25 15.11
N ARG A 104 -2.92 4.78 15.69
CA ARG A 104 -2.02 5.57 16.53
C ARG A 104 -0.94 6.31 15.74
N ASP A 105 -0.72 5.92 14.49
CA ASP A 105 0.38 6.43 13.66
C ASP A 105 -0.07 7.67 12.88
N TRP A 106 0.12 8.86 13.46
CA TRP A 106 -0.29 10.12 12.82
C TRP A 106 0.35 10.32 11.45
N MET A 107 1.66 10.02 11.33
CA MET A 107 2.40 10.22 10.09
C MET A 107 1.92 9.30 8.97
N VAL A 108 1.67 8.03 9.28
CA VAL A 108 1.16 7.05 8.31
C VAL A 108 -0.21 7.50 7.83
N LYS A 109 -1.17 7.73 8.74
CA LYS A 109 -2.51 8.19 8.38
C LYS A 109 -2.51 9.50 7.58
N GLY A 110 -1.64 10.43 7.95
CA GLY A 110 -1.53 11.73 7.29
C GLY A 110 -1.06 11.59 5.84
N GLY A 111 -0.12 10.68 5.59
CA GLY A 111 0.45 10.40 4.27
C GLY A 111 -0.46 9.61 3.33
N LEU A 112 -1.50 8.92 3.83
CA LEU A 112 -2.40 8.14 2.97
C LEU A 112 -3.21 9.05 2.04
N ASP A 113 -3.42 8.59 0.80
CA ASP A 113 -4.36 9.16 -0.17
C ASP A 113 -5.73 8.48 -0.12
N ALA A 114 -5.80 7.23 0.34
CA ALA A 114 -7.03 6.48 0.56
C ALA A 114 -6.82 5.32 1.53
N LEU A 115 -7.92 4.87 2.14
CA LEU A 115 -7.97 3.65 2.97
C LEU A 115 -9.07 2.72 2.46
N ILE A 116 -8.70 1.47 2.19
CA ILE A 116 -9.61 0.39 1.82
C ILE A 116 -9.67 -0.60 2.99
N THR A 117 -10.86 -1.08 3.34
CA THR A 117 -11.03 -2.08 4.39
C THR A 117 -12.20 -3.01 4.12
N THR A 118 -12.10 -4.26 4.59
CA THR A 118 -13.24 -5.20 4.66
C THR A 118 -13.98 -5.13 5.99
N ASN A 119 -13.52 -4.28 6.93
CA ASN A 119 -13.98 -4.28 8.31
C ASN A 119 -14.88 -3.08 8.61
N PRO A 120 -16.20 -3.29 8.80
CA PRO A 120 -17.14 -2.20 9.04
C PRO A 120 -16.82 -1.39 10.30
N ARG A 121 -16.23 -2.02 11.33
CA ARG A 121 -15.85 -1.32 12.57
C ARG A 121 -14.64 -0.43 12.35
N LEU A 122 -13.64 -0.89 11.60
CA LEU A 122 -12.49 -0.06 11.23
C LEU A 122 -12.92 1.08 10.31
N TYR A 123 -13.81 0.82 9.36
CA TYR A 123 -14.38 1.85 8.49
C TYR A 123 -15.08 2.95 9.31
N ALA A 124 -15.99 2.59 10.22
CA ALA A 124 -16.66 3.55 11.10
C ALA A 124 -15.67 4.30 12.00
N THR A 125 -14.60 3.64 12.46
CA THR A 125 -13.55 4.28 13.25
C THR A 125 -12.76 5.29 12.42
N ALA A 126 -12.44 4.96 11.17
CA ALA A 126 -11.73 5.85 10.25
C ALA A 126 -12.58 7.09 9.88
N GLN A 127 -13.89 6.91 9.68
CA GLN A 127 -14.82 8.02 9.43
C GLN A 127 -14.87 9.04 10.57
N ASN A 128 -14.63 8.60 11.81
CA ASN A 128 -14.60 9.46 12.99
C ASN A 128 -13.18 9.92 13.37
N ASN A 129 -12.14 9.49 12.64
CA ASN A 129 -10.77 9.87 12.93
C ASN A 129 -10.44 11.23 12.25
N PRO A 130 -9.94 12.25 12.99
CA PRO A 130 -9.72 13.59 12.43
C PRO A 130 -8.82 13.65 11.18
N ILE A 131 -7.87 12.72 11.05
CA ILE A 131 -6.97 12.65 9.89
C ILE A 131 -7.63 11.86 8.77
N LEU A 132 -8.09 10.63 9.04
CA LEU A 132 -8.63 9.74 8.01
C LEU A 132 -9.98 10.20 7.45
N ALA A 133 -10.80 10.91 8.23
CA ALA A 133 -12.09 11.44 7.78
C ALA A 133 -11.95 12.46 6.63
N THR A 134 -10.76 13.02 6.43
CA THR A 134 -10.45 13.93 5.31
C THR A 134 -10.03 13.19 4.03
N LYS A 135 -9.90 11.86 4.09
CA LYS A 135 -9.41 11.02 3.02
C LYS A 135 -10.56 10.17 2.45
N PRO A 136 -10.51 9.76 1.18
CA PRO A 136 -11.36 8.71 0.65
C PRO A 136 -11.25 7.42 1.47
N LEU A 137 -12.41 6.90 1.89
CA LEU A 137 -12.53 5.64 2.63
C LEU A 137 -13.41 4.69 1.81
N TYR A 138 -12.98 3.44 1.67
CA TYR A 138 -13.69 2.40 0.91
C TYR A 138 -13.93 1.19 1.82
N LEU A 139 -15.20 0.85 2.03
CA LEU A 139 -15.59 -0.42 2.63
C LEU A 139 -15.94 -1.39 1.50
N ILE A 140 -15.23 -2.51 1.43
CA ILE A 140 -15.51 -3.63 0.52
C ILE A 140 -16.06 -4.81 1.33
N GLU A 141 -16.90 -5.66 0.70
CA GLU A 141 -17.50 -6.80 1.40
C GLU A 141 -16.44 -7.86 1.76
N ASP A 142 -15.57 -8.16 0.81
CA ASP A 142 -14.44 -9.05 0.94
C ASP A 142 -13.29 -8.61 0.01
N GLU A 143 -12.20 -9.35 0.07
CA GLU A 143 -10.97 -9.06 -0.67
C GLU A 143 -11.11 -9.12 -2.19
N THR A 144 -12.14 -9.78 -2.73
CA THR A 144 -12.39 -9.82 -4.18
C THR A 144 -12.77 -8.46 -4.74
N GLY A 145 -13.27 -7.55 -3.90
CA GLY A 145 -13.54 -6.15 -4.26
C GLY A 145 -12.30 -5.25 -4.30
N LEU A 146 -11.12 -5.75 -3.88
CA LEU A 146 -9.89 -4.96 -3.81
C LEU A 146 -9.45 -4.35 -5.16
N PRO A 147 -9.47 -5.08 -6.31
CA PRO A 147 -9.05 -4.51 -7.59
C PRO A 147 -9.88 -3.29 -8.02
N GLU A 148 -11.21 -3.36 -7.87
CA GLU A 148 -12.11 -2.26 -8.21
C GLU A 148 -11.91 -1.07 -7.26
N ALA A 149 -11.75 -1.33 -5.96
CA ALA A 149 -11.51 -0.29 -4.96
C ALA A 149 -10.18 0.42 -5.21
N LEU A 150 -9.11 -0.31 -5.54
CA LEU A 150 -7.80 0.26 -5.90
C LEU A 150 -7.89 1.16 -7.13
N GLN A 151 -8.55 0.68 -8.19
CA GLN A 151 -8.71 1.46 -9.41
C GLN A 151 -9.53 2.74 -9.16
N THR A 152 -10.61 2.63 -8.39
CA THR A 152 -11.46 3.76 -8.02
C THR A 152 -10.69 4.79 -7.18
N ALA A 153 -9.95 4.34 -6.17
CA ALA A 153 -9.12 5.19 -5.32
C ALA A 153 -8.06 5.93 -6.14
N TYR A 154 -7.34 5.23 -7.02
CA TYR A 154 -6.31 5.80 -7.87
C TYR A 154 -6.85 6.82 -8.88
N LEU A 155 -7.93 6.49 -9.59
CA LEU A 155 -8.58 7.43 -10.54
C LEU A 155 -9.12 8.66 -9.81
N GLY A 156 -9.65 8.48 -8.60
CA GLY A 156 -10.07 9.58 -7.73
C GLY A 156 -8.90 10.48 -7.35
N TRP A 157 -7.76 9.90 -6.97
CA TRP A 157 -6.53 10.62 -6.64
C TRP A 157 -6.00 11.41 -7.86
N GLN A 158 -5.90 10.79 -9.03
CA GLN A 158 -5.46 11.46 -10.26
C GLN A 158 -6.31 12.69 -10.62
N LYS A 159 -7.62 12.64 -10.36
CA LYS A 159 -8.52 13.78 -10.59
C LYS A 159 -8.29 14.93 -9.60
N ARG A 160 -7.82 14.64 -8.39
CA ARG A 160 -7.51 15.64 -7.35
C ARG A 160 -6.13 16.24 -7.55
N SER A 161 -5.12 15.43 -7.85
CA SER A 161 -3.73 15.88 -8.06
C SER A 161 -3.55 16.75 -9.31
N LYS A 162 -4.42 16.62 -10.32
CA LYS A 162 -4.43 17.51 -11.50
C LYS A 162 -5.05 18.89 -11.25
N LYS A 163 -5.67 19.12 -10.09
CA LYS A 163 -6.33 20.39 -9.73
C LYS A 163 -5.49 21.26 -8.78
N SER A 164 -4.42 20.70 -8.22
CA SER A 164 -3.43 21.37 -7.38
C SER A 164 -2.25 21.83 -8.20
#